data_AF-A0A7C6QYB1-F1
#
_entry.id   AF-A0A7C6QYB1-F1
#
_cell.length_a   1.000
_cell.length_b   1.000
_cell.length_c   1.000
_cell.angle_alpha   90.00
_cell.angle_beta   90.00
_cell.angle_gamma   90.00
#
_symmetry.space_group_name_H-M   'P 1'
#
loop_
_entity.id
_entity.type
_entity.pdbx_description
1 polymer ?
#
loop_
_entity_poly.entity_id
_entity_poly.type
_entity_poly.pdbx_seq_one_letter_code
_entity_poly.pdbx_strand_id
1 'polypeptide(L)'
;MLEKEKEKAITREVMAAVTRSKELKSDFLALGDMLYRQYPEVWEKIKHNWRDEWLPNVEVRVSVTSKMRRSGATSEPIHIHSQ
;
A
#
# COMPACT_ATOMS: atom_id res chain seq x y z
N MET A 1 14.55 1.41 15.47
CA MET A 1 15.25 0.88 14.27
C MET A 1 14.36 -0.10 13.51
N LEU A 2 13.85 -1.16 14.16
CA LEU A 2 13.05 -2.20 13.50
C LEU A 2 11.70 -1.72 12.90
N GLU A 3 11.01 -0.76 13.52
CA GLU A 3 9.80 -0.16 12.92
C GLU A 3 10.10 0.58 11.62
N LYS A 4 11.15 1.41 11.61
CA LYS A 4 11.60 2.15 10.41
C LYS A 4 12.02 1.21 9.28
N GLU A 5 12.70 0.10 9.60
CA GLU A 5 13.05 -0.90 8.59
C GLU A 5 11.80 -1.61 8.03
N LYS A 6 10.80 -1.90 8.87
CA LYS A 6 9.50 -2.39 8.40
C LYS A 6 8.79 -1.37 7.51
N GLU A 7 8.77 -0.10 7.88
CA GLU A 7 8.18 0.98 7.07
C GLU A 7 8.83 1.04 5.69
N LYS A 8 10.16 0.99 5.63
CA LYS A 8 10.90 0.97 4.36
C LYS A 8 10.58 -0.25 3.52
N ALA A 9 10.53 -1.44 4.12
CA ALA A 9 10.22 -2.68 3.42
C ALA A 9 8.82 -2.63 2.78
N ILE A 10 7.81 -2.28 3.58
CA ILE A 10 6.43 -2.14 3.11
C ILE A 10 6.32 -1.05 2.03
N THR A 11 7.00 0.09 2.22
CA THR A 11 7.00 1.16 1.21
C THR A 11 7.56 0.67 -0.12
N ARG A 12 8.66 -0.10 -0.10
CA ARG A 12 9.25 -0.67 -1.32
C ARG A 12 8.30 -1.65 -2.01
N GLU A 13 7.66 -2.54 -1.25
CA GLU A 13 6.71 -3.52 -1.79
C GLU A 13 5.49 -2.84 -2.42
N VAL A 14 4.89 -1.87 -1.74
CA VAL A 14 3.76 -1.09 -2.26
C VAL A 14 4.17 -0.32 -3.51
N MET A 15 5.31 0.36 -3.49
CA MET A 15 5.81 1.09 -4.66
C MET A 15 6.10 0.15 -5.84
N ALA A 16 6.60 -1.06 -5.60
CA ALA A 16 6.80 -2.05 -6.66
C ALA A 16 5.46 -2.50 -7.29
N ALA A 17 4.42 -2.71 -6.48
CA ALA A 17 3.09 -3.02 -6.97
C ALA A 17 2.50 -1.87 -7.81
N VAL A 18 2.67 -0.63 -7.37
CA VAL A 18 2.25 0.58 -8.11
C VAL A 18 2.98 0.68 -9.44
N THR A 19 4.30 0.52 -9.45
CA THR A 19 5.10 0.51 -10.68
C THR A 19 4.60 -0.58 -11.62
N ARG A 20 4.35 -1.79 -11.11
CA ARG A 20 3.87 -2.89 -11.94
C ARG A 20 2.48 -2.64 -12.52
N SER A 21 1.58 -2.04 -11.74
CA SER A 21 0.26 -1.61 -12.21
C SER A 21 0.36 -0.64 -13.40
N LYS A 22 1.26 0.33 -13.33
CA LYS A 22 1.52 1.30 -14.39
C LYS A 22 2.12 0.67 -15.65
N GLU A 23 3.17 -0.14 -15.50
CA GLU A 23 3.84 -0.83 -16.61
C GLU A 23 2.88 -1.75 -17.38
N LEU A 24 2.03 -2.47 -16.65
CA LEU A 24 1.04 -3.39 -17.22
C LEU A 24 -0.21 -2.68 -17.74
N LYS A 25 -0.34 -1.36 -17.51
CA LYS A 25 -1.57 -0.61 -17.78
C LYS A 25 -2.80 -1.32 -17.17
N SER A 26 -2.64 -1.84 -15.96
CA SER A 26 -3.66 -2.65 -15.28
C SER A 26 -3.91 -2.12 -13.89
N ASP A 27 -5.14 -1.70 -13.64
CA ASP A 27 -5.57 -1.09 -12.39
C ASP A 27 -6.05 -2.14 -11.37
N PHE A 28 -5.19 -3.09 -11.02
CA PHE A 28 -5.51 -4.09 -9.99
C PHE A 28 -5.46 -3.54 -8.56
N LEU A 29 -5.01 -2.29 -8.39
CA LEU A 29 -5.03 -1.55 -7.13
C LEU A 29 -6.31 -0.71 -6.95
N ALA A 30 -7.20 -0.71 -7.95
CA ALA A 30 -8.49 -0.01 -7.94
C ALA A 30 -8.36 1.51 -7.69
N LEU A 31 -7.36 2.16 -8.29
CA LEU A 31 -7.18 3.61 -8.21
C LEU A 31 -8.30 4.37 -8.97
N GLY A 32 -8.75 3.83 -10.10
CA GLY A 32 -9.87 4.37 -10.87
C GLY A 32 -11.18 4.35 -10.10
N ASP A 33 -11.41 3.33 -9.27
CA ASP A 33 -12.59 3.26 -8.41
C ASP A 33 -12.63 4.38 -7.37
N MET A 34 -11.47 4.78 -6.83
CA MET A 34 -11.39 5.92 -5.93
C MET A 34 -11.73 7.22 -6.66
N LEU A 35 -11.22 7.40 -7.88
CA LEU A 35 -11.51 8.56 -8.71
C LEU A 35 -12.99 8.63 -9.09
N TYR A 36 -13.60 7.50 -9.47
CA TYR A 36 -15.03 7.38 -9.75
C TYR A 36 -15.88 7.80 -8.55
N ARG A 37 -15.53 7.35 -7.33
CA ARG A 37 -16.30 7.67 -6.12
C ARG A 37 -16.14 9.12 -5.67
N GLN A 38 -14.95 9.70 -5.80
CA GLN A 38 -14.65 11.04 -5.27
C GLN A 38 -14.87 12.15 -6.30
N TYR A 39 -14.65 11.87 -7.58
CA TYR A 39 -14.67 12.84 -8.68
C TYR A 39 -15.34 12.23 -9.92
N PRO A 40 -16.64 11.87 -9.84
CA PRO A 40 -17.35 11.19 -10.92
C PRO A 40 -17.32 11.98 -12.24
N GLU A 41 -17.37 13.30 -12.20
CA GLU A 41 -17.30 14.17 -13.38
C GLU A 41 -15.93 14.14 -14.09
N VAL A 42 -14.85 13.90 -13.34
CA VAL A 42 -13.51 13.71 -13.90
C VAL A 42 -13.42 12.31 -14.48
N TRP A 43 -13.90 11.31 -13.74
CA TRP A 43 -13.92 9.91 -14.19
C TRP A 43 -14.63 9.74 -15.53
N GLU A 44 -15.80 10.34 -15.71
CA GLU A 44 -16.55 10.27 -16.97
C GLU A 44 -15.75 10.74 -18.19
N LYS A 45 -14.86 11.73 -18.01
CA LYS A 45 -14.01 12.27 -19.09
C LYS A 45 -12.85 11.35 -19.45
N ILE A 46 -12.35 10.58 -18.49
CA ILE A 46 -11.08 9.84 -18.63
C ILE A 46 -11.22 8.32 -18.58
N LYS A 47 -12.40 7.78 -18.24
CA LYS A 47 -12.60 6.34 -18.04
C LYS A 47 -12.24 5.49 -19.26
N HIS A 48 -12.43 6.02 -20.47
CA HIS A 48 -12.18 5.31 -21.72
C HIS A 48 -10.68 5.14 -22.01
N ASN A 49 -9.85 6.10 -21.62
CA ASN A 49 -8.39 6.07 -21.77
C ASN A 49 -7.65 5.94 -20.43
N TRP A 50 -8.36 5.57 -19.36
CA TRP A 50 -7.82 5.52 -17.99
C TRP A 50 -6.55 4.68 -17.90
N ARG A 51 -6.60 3.44 -18.36
CA ARG A 51 -5.48 2.49 -18.27
C ARG A 51 -4.31 2.86 -19.18
N ASP A 52 -4.61 3.40 -20.36
CA ASP A 52 -3.62 3.61 -21.41
C ASP A 52 -2.87 4.95 -21.30
N GLU A 53 -3.56 6.01 -20.89
CA GLU A 53 -3.04 7.37 -20.91
C GLU A 53 -2.89 7.98 -19.51
N TRP A 54 -3.85 7.72 -18.60
CA TRP A 54 -3.89 8.41 -17.30
C TRP A 54 -3.13 7.64 -16.22
N LEU A 55 -3.43 6.36 -16.03
CA LEU A 55 -2.86 5.49 -15.00
C LEU A 55 -1.31 5.52 -14.97
N PRO A 56 -0.59 5.44 -16.11
CA PRO A 56 0.87 5.50 -16.10
C PRO A 56 1.43 6.79 -15.49
N ASN A 57 0.68 7.89 -15.62
CA ASN A 57 1.10 9.24 -15.24
C ASN A 57 0.62 9.67 -13.84
N VAL A 58 -0.19 8.86 -13.16
CA VAL A 58 -0.69 9.17 -11.81
C VAL A 58 0.47 9.27 -10.82
N GLU A 59 0.63 10.40 -10.14
CA GLU A 59 1.57 10.52 -9.03
C GLU A 59 1.02 9.77 -7.80
N VAL A 60 1.79 8.81 -7.28
CA VAL A 60 1.41 8.03 -6.09
C VAL A 60 2.42 8.31 -4.99
N ARG A 61 1.93 8.78 -3.85
CA ARG A 61 2.72 8.98 -2.63
C ARG A 61 2.31 7.94 -1.59
N VAL A 62 3.29 7.16 -1.13
CA VAL A 62 3.08 6.12 -0.12
C VAL A 62 3.63 6.62 1.22
N SER A 63 2.79 6.60 2.25
CA SER A 63 3.18 6.88 3.63
C SER A 63 2.85 5.67 4.49
N VAL A 64 3.88 5.09 5.13
CA VAL A 64 3.74 3.93 6.00
C VAL A 64 4.16 4.32 7.41
N THR A 65 3.33 3.99 8.39
CA THR A 65 3.67 4.11 9.81
C THR A 65 3.55 2.73 10.46
N SER A 66 4.65 2.25 11.02
CA SER A 66 4.71 0.96 11.71
C SER A 66 4.76 1.17 13.21
N LYS A 67 3.95 0.41 13.95
CA LYS A 67 3.96 0.41 15.41
C LYS A 67 4.14 -1.02 15.91
N MET A 68 5.24 -1.28 16.61
CA MET A 68 5.54 -2.55 17.23
C MET A 68 4.84 -2.62 18.58
N ARG A 69 3.83 -3.49 18.69
CA ARG A 69 3.06 -3.66 19.93
C ARG A 69 3.66 -4.71 20.87
N ARG A 70 4.36 -5.71 20.34
CA ARG A 70 5.06 -6.77 21.10
C ARG A 70 6.26 -7.23 20.29
N SER A 71 7.41 -7.42 20.93
CA SER A 71 8.62 -7.97 20.30
C SER A 71 8.78 -9.48 20.54
N GLY A 72 7.85 -10.12 21.29
CA GLY A 72 7.92 -11.53 21.64
C GLY A 72 8.97 -11.87 22.72
N ALA A 73 9.76 -10.90 23.17
CA ALA A 73 10.67 -11.08 24.29
C ALA A 73 9.87 -11.11 25.60
N THR A 74 9.75 -12.29 26.22
CA THR A 74 9.31 -12.40 27.61
C THR A 74 10.45 -11.90 28.51
N SER A 75 10.24 -10.81 29.24
CA SER A 75 11.21 -10.28 30.21
C SER A 75 11.35 -11.16 31.45
N GLU A 76 10.39 -12.05 31.68
CA GLU A 76 10.38 -13.01 32.77
C GLU A 76 10.24 -14.44 32.22
N PRO A 77 11.00 -15.42 32.73
CA PRO A 77 10.76 -16.81 32.41
C PRO A 77 9.34 -17.19 32.80
N ILE A 78 8.64 -17.89 31.91
CA ILE A 78 7.31 -18.43 32.20
C ILE A 78 7.49 -19.49 33.28
N HIS A 79 7.13 -19.19 34.52
CA HIS A 79 7.02 -20.19 35.58
C HIS A 79 5.79 -21.06 35.30
N ILE A 80 6.03 -22.18 34.61
CA ILE A 80 5.07 -23.27 34.47
C ILE A 80 5.02 -24.01 35.80
N HIS A 81 3.97 -23.75 36.60
CA HIS A 81 3.64 -24.63 37.72
C HIS A 81 2.99 -25.89 37.18
N SER A 82 3.72 -27.01 37.24
CA SER A 82 3.14 -28.35 37.14
C SER A 82 2.37 -28.64 38.43
N GLN A 83 1.07 -28.87 38.32
CA GLN A 83 0.29 -29.59 39.33
C GLN A 83 0.34 -31.09 39.05
#